data_AF-A0A813F256-F1
#
_entry.id   AF-A0A813F256-F1
#
_cell.length_a   1.000
_cell.length_b   1.000
_cell.length_c   1.000
_cell.angle_alpha   90.00
_cell.angle_beta   90.00
_cell.angle_gamma   90.00
#
_symmetry.space_group_name_H-M   'P 1'
#
loop_
_entity.id
_entity.type
_entity.pdbx_description
1 polymer ?
#
loop_
_entity_poly.entity_id
_entity_poly.type
_entity_poly.pdbx_seq_one_letter_code
_entity_poly.pdbx_strand_id
1 'polypeptide(L)'
;TLLTVLLTRLQSSKSPKFQRDFVISCSLLAHRSPAPLLPAAFNEIQAGLLANLLTSVWTPVLKMPLRLDERKVCVMALVKLLSLDELRQNVQLVGGLCVGLVNLLSLGASSTASLVEEGSDDEGQPGNGGAGQEFEVSFNKLRNTDLPGASAGLAPDVPDLHAAAKASLKPLLGGVVMQLAQASPELQPLAIFLQ
;
A
#
# COMPACT_ATOMS: atom_id res chain seq x y z
N THR A 1 -18.75 7.81 -10.59
CA THR A 1 -18.86 7.03 -9.33
C THR A 1 -17.86 7.57 -8.31
N LEU A 2 -17.88 7.12 -7.05
CA LEU A 2 -16.91 7.54 -6.02
C LEU A 2 -15.46 7.37 -6.49
N LEU A 3 -15.15 6.25 -7.15
CA LEU A 3 -13.83 5.97 -7.69
C LEU A 3 -13.37 7.02 -8.72
N THR A 4 -14.26 7.45 -9.62
CA THR A 4 -13.97 8.53 -10.58
C THR A 4 -13.61 9.83 -9.86
N VAL A 5 -14.35 10.20 -8.80
CA VAL A 5 -14.08 11.42 -8.02
C VAL A 5 -12.71 11.35 -7.36
N LEU A 6 -12.36 10.20 -6.76
CA LEU A 6 -11.05 9.99 -6.16
C LEU A 6 -9.93 10.08 -7.19
N LEU A 7 -10.11 9.52 -8.39
CA LEU A 7 -9.14 9.61 -9.47
C LEU A 7 -8.98 11.03 -10.02
N THR A 8 -10.06 11.79 -10.15
CA THR A 8 -10.00 13.21 -10.53
C THR A 8 -9.26 14.03 -9.47
N ARG A 9 -9.46 13.73 -8.18
CA ARG A 9 -8.68 14.33 -7.09
C ARG A 9 -7.21 13.92 -7.15
N LEU A 10 -6.92 12.66 -7.45
CA LEU A 10 -5.55 12.17 -7.62
C LEU A 10 -4.81 12.87 -8.77
N GLN A 11 -5.54 13.25 -9.83
CA GLN A 11 -4.98 14.01 -10.95
C GLN A 11 -4.77 15.49 -10.61
N SER A 12 -5.73 16.12 -9.92
CA SER A 12 -5.74 17.57 -9.65
C SER A 12 -4.99 17.99 -8.39
N SER A 13 -4.95 17.16 -7.35
CA SER A 13 -4.31 17.44 -6.07
C SER A 13 -3.52 16.22 -5.58
N LYS A 14 -2.24 16.15 -5.96
CA LYS A 14 -1.31 15.05 -5.63
C LYS A 14 -0.64 15.26 -4.27
N SER A 15 -1.39 15.50 -3.20
CA SER A 15 -0.76 15.53 -1.89
C SER A 15 -0.21 14.13 -1.55
N PRO A 16 1.00 13.99 -0.98
CA PRO A 16 1.53 12.69 -0.59
C PRO A 16 0.61 11.93 0.37
N LYS A 17 -0.05 12.65 1.29
CA LYS A 17 -1.08 12.13 2.20
C LYS A 17 -2.24 11.51 1.42
N PHE A 18 -2.80 12.21 0.43
CA PHE A 18 -3.91 11.68 -0.38
C PHE A 18 -3.51 10.45 -1.19
N GLN A 19 -2.30 10.44 -1.79
CA GLN A 19 -1.80 9.27 -2.51
C GLN A 19 -1.68 8.06 -1.60
N ARG A 20 -1.11 8.26 -0.40
CA ARG A 20 -0.97 7.22 0.62
C ARG A 20 -2.34 6.66 1.02
N ASP A 21 -3.28 7.53 1.37
CA ASP A 21 -4.61 7.13 1.84
C ASP A 21 -5.41 6.41 0.73
N PHE A 22 -5.27 6.87 -0.52
CA PHE A 22 -5.85 6.21 -1.69
C PHE A 22 -5.29 4.79 -1.89
N VAL A 23 -3.97 4.64 -1.83
CA VAL A 23 -3.27 3.36 -2.00
C VAL A 23 -3.64 2.38 -0.88
N ILE A 24 -3.68 2.83 0.37
CA ILE A 24 -4.08 2.01 1.52
C ILE A 24 -5.54 1.57 1.37
N SER A 25 -6.45 2.50 1.02
CA SER A 25 -7.88 2.19 0.86
C SER A 25 -8.12 1.16 -0.25
N CYS A 26 -7.44 1.32 -1.37
CA CYS A 26 -7.53 0.38 -2.48
C CYS A 26 -6.86 -0.97 -2.16
N SER A 27 -5.76 -0.97 -1.40
CA SER A 27 -5.12 -2.19 -0.92
C SER A 27 -6.03 -2.95 0.05
N LEU A 28 -6.74 -2.24 0.92
CA LEU A 28 -7.75 -2.84 1.80
C LEU A 28 -8.89 -3.45 0.99
N LEU A 29 -9.39 -2.76 -0.03
CA LEU A 29 -10.43 -3.28 -0.92
C LEU A 29 -9.96 -4.54 -1.67
N ALA A 30 -8.74 -4.53 -2.21
CA ALA A 30 -8.13 -5.70 -2.86
C ALA A 30 -7.98 -6.87 -1.88
N HIS A 31 -7.58 -6.57 -0.64
CA HIS A 31 -7.40 -7.59 0.39
C HIS A 31 -8.73 -8.17 0.88
N ARG A 32 -9.77 -7.36 1.09
CA ARG A 32 -11.06 -7.82 1.63
C ARG A 32 -11.95 -8.48 0.59
N SER A 33 -11.83 -8.08 -0.68
CA SER A 33 -12.64 -8.67 -1.74
C SER A 33 -12.18 -10.12 -2.03
N PRO A 34 -13.12 -11.09 -2.12
CA PRO A 34 -12.81 -12.44 -2.58
C PRO A 34 -12.59 -12.50 -4.09
N ALA A 35 -13.20 -11.59 -4.85
CA ALA A 35 -13.08 -11.48 -6.31
C ALA A 35 -12.14 -10.32 -6.71
N PRO A 36 -11.57 -10.33 -7.94
CA PRO A 36 -10.74 -9.24 -8.45
C PRO A 36 -11.56 -8.01 -8.84
N LEU A 37 -12.16 -7.36 -7.84
CA LEU A 37 -13.02 -6.19 -8.03
C LEU A 37 -12.25 -4.95 -8.49
N LEU A 38 -11.02 -4.75 -8.01
CA LEU A 38 -10.18 -3.61 -8.43
C LEU A 38 -9.92 -3.61 -9.95
N PRO A 39 -9.36 -4.68 -10.54
CA PRO A 39 -9.14 -4.73 -11.99
C PRO A 39 -10.40 -4.42 -12.79
N ALA A 40 -11.53 -5.04 -12.43
CA ALA A 40 -12.80 -4.80 -13.10
C ALA A 40 -13.24 -3.33 -12.99
N ALA A 41 -13.26 -2.77 -11.77
CA ALA A 41 -13.68 -1.39 -11.54
C ALA A 41 -12.79 -0.35 -12.23
N PHE A 42 -11.47 -0.59 -12.30
CA PHE A 42 -10.57 0.30 -13.04
C PHE A 42 -10.70 0.14 -14.54
N ASN A 43 -10.89 -1.07 -15.05
CA ASN A 43 -11.08 -1.32 -16.48
C ASN A 43 -12.40 -0.73 -17.01
N GLU A 44 -13.45 -0.66 -16.19
CA GLU A 44 -14.70 0.05 -16.54
C GLU A 44 -14.50 1.56 -16.75
N ILE A 45 -13.54 2.15 -16.05
CA ILE A 45 -13.20 3.57 -16.21
C ILE A 45 -12.29 3.76 -17.42
N GLN A 46 -11.21 2.99 -17.48
CA GLN A 46 -10.26 3.02 -18.59
C GLN A 46 -9.42 1.73 -18.57
N ALA A 47 -9.35 1.05 -19.72
CA ALA A 47 -8.52 -0.14 -19.87
C ALA A 47 -7.04 0.15 -19.52
N GLY A 48 -6.44 -0.73 -18.70
CA GLY A 48 -5.04 -0.59 -18.28
C GLY A 48 -4.79 0.46 -17.20
N LEU A 49 -5.84 1.12 -16.69
CA LEU A 49 -5.73 2.14 -15.64
C LEU A 49 -5.09 1.59 -14.36
N LEU A 50 -5.40 0.35 -13.97
CA LEU A 50 -4.80 -0.27 -12.78
C LEU A 50 -3.28 -0.37 -12.92
N ALA A 51 -2.76 -0.85 -14.06
CA ALA A 51 -1.31 -0.96 -14.28
C ALA A 51 -0.62 0.42 -14.23
N ASN A 52 -1.26 1.44 -14.79
CA ASN A 52 -0.75 2.81 -14.72
C ASN A 52 -0.72 3.34 -13.27
N LEU A 53 -1.79 3.12 -12.50
CA LEU A 53 -1.84 3.52 -11.08
C LEU A 53 -0.83 2.74 -10.23
N LEU A 54 -0.64 1.45 -10.52
CA LEU A 54 0.34 0.63 -9.81
C LEU A 54 1.76 1.17 -9.96
N THR A 55 2.09 1.62 -11.17
CA THR A 55 3.40 2.19 -11.50
C THR A 55 3.56 3.62 -10.97
N SER A 56 2.58 4.49 -11.24
CA SER A 56 2.71 5.94 -11.02
C SER A 56 2.32 6.42 -9.63
N VAL A 57 1.53 5.64 -8.88
CA VAL A 57 0.99 6.04 -7.57
C VAL A 57 1.32 5.03 -6.47
N TRP A 58 1.03 3.74 -6.68
CA TRP A 58 1.35 2.72 -5.65
C TRP A 58 2.83 2.61 -5.41
N THR A 59 3.63 2.36 -6.45
CA THR A 59 5.08 2.09 -6.29
C THR A 59 5.80 3.20 -5.52
N PRO A 60 5.55 4.50 -5.77
CA PRO A 60 6.05 5.59 -4.91
C PRO A 60 5.58 5.50 -3.45
N VAL A 61 4.28 5.22 -3.21
CA VAL A 61 3.72 5.10 -1.86
C VAL A 61 4.31 3.90 -1.10
N LEU A 62 4.60 2.78 -1.78
CA LEU A 62 5.22 1.61 -1.13
C LEU A 62 6.63 1.89 -0.59
N LYS A 63 7.27 2.98 -1.04
CA LYS A 63 8.57 3.45 -0.55
C LYS A 63 8.44 4.49 0.58
N MET A 64 7.23 4.95 0.88
CA MET A 64 6.98 5.90 1.97
C MET A 64 7.01 5.18 3.33
N PRO A 65 7.26 5.91 4.44
CA PRO A 65 7.10 5.35 5.78
C PRO A 65 5.62 5.04 6.02
N LEU A 66 5.30 3.76 6.20
CA LEU A 66 3.95 3.25 6.48
C LEU A 66 3.90 2.62 7.87
N ARG A 67 2.76 2.79 8.55
CA ARG A 67 2.47 2.10 9.82
C ARG A 67 2.47 0.58 9.60
N LEU A 68 2.68 -0.19 10.66
CA LEU A 68 2.75 -1.66 10.56
C LEU A 68 1.48 -2.25 9.93
N ASP A 69 0.31 -1.75 10.34
CA ASP A 69 -0.99 -2.16 9.82
C ASP A 69 -1.16 -1.85 8.33
N GLU A 70 -0.73 -0.65 7.92
CA GLU A 70 -0.73 -0.23 6.51
C GLU A 70 0.19 -1.12 5.67
N ARG A 71 1.38 -1.46 6.20
CA ARG A 71 2.31 -2.40 5.56
C ARG A 71 1.68 -3.78 5.39
N LYS A 72 1.05 -4.33 6.44
CA LYS A 72 0.34 -5.63 6.37
C LYS A 72 -0.72 -5.63 5.27
N VAL A 73 -1.56 -4.60 5.22
CA VAL A 73 -2.61 -4.46 4.19
C VAL A 73 -1.98 -4.39 2.79
N CYS A 74 -0.96 -3.55 2.59
CA CYS A 74 -0.30 -3.38 1.30
C CYS A 74 0.37 -4.68 0.83
N VAL A 75 1.10 -5.39 1.70
CA VAL A 75 1.73 -6.67 1.34
C VAL A 75 0.68 -7.70 0.93
N MET A 76 -0.38 -7.87 1.72
CA MET A 76 -1.43 -8.86 1.42
C MET A 76 -2.23 -8.49 0.17
N ALA A 77 -2.43 -7.20 -0.09
CA ALA A 77 -3.03 -6.73 -1.33
C ALA A 77 -2.14 -7.03 -2.54
N LEU A 78 -0.83 -6.78 -2.44
CA LEU A 78 0.12 -7.07 -3.52
C LEU A 78 0.21 -8.55 -3.83
N VAL A 79 0.19 -9.43 -2.82
CA VAL A 79 0.08 -10.89 -3.01
C VAL A 79 -1.12 -11.23 -3.89
N LYS A 80 -2.30 -10.68 -3.58
CA LYS A 80 -3.51 -10.92 -4.37
C LYS A 80 -3.43 -10.32 -5.76
N LEU A 81 -2.91 -9.10 -5.91
CA LEU A 81 -2.77 -8.45 -7.21
C LEU A 81 -1.77 -9.22 -8.10
N LEU A 82 -0.64 -9.66 -7.55
CA LEU A 82 0.36 -10.46 -8.26
C LEU A 82 -0.11 -11.89 -8.56
N SER A 83 -1.24 -12.34 -8.02
CA SER A 83 -1.89 -13.58 -8.46
C SER A 83 -2.65 -13.44 -9.78
N LEU A 84 -2.87 -12.20 -10.25
CA LEU A 84 -3.57 -11.90 -11.50
C LEU A 84 -2.63 -12.01 -12.69
N ASP A 85 -3.01 -12.81 -13.69
CA ASP A 85 -2.20 -13.07 -14.88
C ASP A 85 -1.88 -11.80 -15.67
N GLU A 86 -2.86 -10.90 -15.81
CA GLU A 86 -2.71 -9.62 -16.51
C GLU A 86 -1.57 -8.77 -15.93
N LEU A 87 -1.37 -8.82 -14.60
CA LEU A 87 -0.30 -8.08 -13.94
C LEU A 87 1.03 -8.84 -14.03
N ARG A 88 1.02 -10.18 -13.92
CA ARG A 88 2.23 -11.01 -14.03
C ARG A 88 2.88 -10.98 -15.40
N GLN A 89 2.11 -10.80 -16.46
CA GLN A 89 2.64 -10.70 -17.82
C GLN A 89 3.46 -9.41 -18.04
N ASN A 90 3.25 -8.37 -17.22
CA ASN A 90 4.02 -7.14 -17.30
C ASN A 90 5.24 -7.20 -16.37
N VAL A 91 6.35 -7.71 -16.91
CA VAL A 91 7.62 -7.93 -16.17
C VAL A 91 8.15 -6.65 -15.51
N GLN A 92 8.03 -5.50 -16.18
CA GLN A 92 8.48 -4.20 -15.64
C GLN A 92 7.65 -3.78 -14.43
N LEU A 93 6.33 -3.97 -14.52
CA LEU A 93 5.42 -3.71 -13.41
C LEU A 93 5.72 -4.64 -12.22
N VAL A 94 5.89 -5.94 -12.47
CA VAL A 94 6.25 -6.91 -11.44
C VAL A 94 7.55 -6.51 -10.74
N GLY A 95 8.59 -6.12 -11.49
CA GLY A 95 9.84 -5.62 -10.93
C GLY A 95 9.62 -4.44 -9.98
N GLY A 96 8.84 -3.43 -10.39
CA GLY A 96 8.52 -2.27 -9.55
C GLY A 96 7.77 -2.65 -8.26
N LEU A 97 6.80 -3.56 -8.36
CA LEU A 97 6.05 -4.06 -7.20
C LEU A 97 6.94 -4.90 -6.28
N CYS A 98 7.88 -5.68 -6.81
CA CYS A 98 8.86 -6.44 -6.04
C CYS A 98 9.82 -5.53 -5.27
N VAL A 99 10.27 -4.41 -5.86
CA VAL A 99 11.03 -3.39 -5.12
C VAL A 99 10.17 -2.79 -3.99
N GLY A 100 8.88 -2.56 -4.24
CA GLY A 100 7.93 -2.18 -3.19
C GLY A 100 7.86 -3.20 -2.06
N LEU A 101 7.78 -4.50 -2.38
CA LEU A 101 7.76 -5.59 -1.39
C LEU A 101 9.03 -5.65 -0.55
N VAL A 102 10.21 -5.42 -1.14
CA VAL A 102 11.48 -5.31 -0.38
C VAL A 102 11.39 -4.25 0.70
N ASN A 103 10.82 -3.09 0.38
CA ASN A 103 10.66 -1.98 1.32
C ASN A 103 9.62 -2.28 2.41
N LEU A 104 8.45 -2.79 2.02
CA LEU A 104 7.36 -3.12 2.95
C LEU A 104 7.75 -4.21 3.96
N LEU A 105 8.50 -5.22 3.49
CA LEU A 105 9.01 -6.32 4.31
C LEU A 105 10.35 -5.97 4.99
N SER A 106 10.89 -4.76 4.74
CA SER A 106 12.13 -4.29 5.34
C SER A 106 13.32 -5.24 5.13
N LEU A 107 13.41 -5.83 3.93
CA LEU A 107 14.43 -6.84 3.60
C LEU A 107 15.80 -6.22 3.23
N GLY A 108 15.85 -4.91 2.98
CA GLY A 108 17.08 -4.19 2.60
C GLY A 108 17.90 -3.71 3.80
N ALA A 109 19.21 -3.53 3.59
CA ALA A 109 20.16 -3.06 4.62
C ALA A 109 19.87 -1.65 5.16
N SER A 110 19.01 -0.88 4.49
CA SER A 110 18.64 0.50 4.86
C SER A 110 17.25 0.61 5.49
N SER A 111 16.71 -0.48 6.05
CA SER A 111 15.43 -0.45 6.76
C SER A 111 15.63 -0.25 8.26
N THR A 112 16.26 0.86 8.66
CA THR A 112 16.03 1.43 10.00
C THR A 112 14.62 2.01 10.01
N ALA A 113 13.63 1.14 10.20
CA ALA A 113 12.28 1.57 10.53
C ALA A 113 12.35 2.23 11.91
N SER A 114 12.39 3.56 11.93
CA SER A 114 11.88 4.31 13.07
C SER A 114 10.48 3.77 13.32
N LEU A 115 10.31 3.03 14.40
CA LEU A 115 9.00 2.70 14.94
C LEU A 115 8.37 4.05 15.27
N VAL A 116 7.57 4.57 14.34
CA VAL A 116 6.64 5.65 14.66
C VAL A 116 5.62 4.98 15.58
N GLU A 117 5.90 5.03 16.88
CA GLU A 117 4.93 4.73 17.92
C GLU A 117 3.66 5.53 17.67
N GLU A 118 2.54 4.99 18.16
CA GLU A 118 1.19 5.53 18.11
C GLU A 118 1.10 6.99 18.57
N GLY A 119 1.50 7.90 17.69
CA GLY A 119 1.27 9.33 17.80
C GLY A 119 0.20 9.69 16.80
N SER A 120 -0.94 10.14 17.32
CA SER A 120 -1.99 10.87 16.63
C SER A 120 -1.50 11.51 15.32
N ASP A 121 -2.20 11.26 14.20
CA ASP A 121 -2.09 12.04 12.95
C ASP A 121 -2.58 13.49 13.23
N ASP A 122 -1.92 14.18 14.16
CA ASP A 122 -2.08 15.61 14.35
C ASP A 122 -1.29 16.29 13.23
N GLU A 123 -2.04 16.98 12.39
CA GLU A 123 -1.49 17.70 11.26
C GLU A 123 -0.40 18.64 11.77
N GLY A 124 0.80 18.52 11.21
CA GLY A 124 1.79 19.57 11.33
C GLY A 124 1.12 20.87 10.91
N GLN A 125 0.95 21.77 11.89
CA GLN A 125 0.46 23.12 11.70
C GLN A 125 1.07 23.70 10.42
N PRO A 126 0.27 24.20 9.46
CA PRO A 126 0.81 25.08 8.45
C PRO A 126 1.42 26.27 9.21
N GLY A 127 2.75 26.36 9.20
CA GLY A 127 3.51 27.51 9.65
C GLY A 127 3.32 28.69 8.71
N ASN A 128 2.07 29.12 8.52
CA ASN A 128 1.66 30.42 8.05
C ASN A 128 0.13 30.47 8.10
N GLY A 129 -0.42 31.37 8.93
CA GLY A 129 -1.83 31.50 9.25
C GLY A 129 -2.77 31.25 8.07
N GLY A 130 -3.33 30.04 8.02
CA GLY A 130 -4.41 29.69 7.10
C GLY A 130 -5.69 30.36 7.55
N ALA A 131 -6.40 30.99 6.62
CA ALA A 131 -7.71 31.59 6.88
C ALA A 131 -8.66 30.53 7.46
N GLY A 132 -9.21 30.77 8.66
CA GLY A 132 -10.20 29.91 9.32
C GLY A 132 -9.85 29.38 10.72
N GLN A 133 -8.63 29.62 11.23
CA GLN A 133 -8.24 29.15 12.59
C GLN A 133 -9.04 29.80 13.74
N GLU A 134 -9.67 30.94 13.52
CA GLU A 134 -10.48 31.64 14.53
C GLU A 134 -11.85 30.98 14.80
N PHE A 135 -12.22 29.96 14.00
CA PHE A 135 -13.41 29.13 14.22
C PHE A 135 -13.05 27.63 14.36
N GLU A 136 -11.80 27.31 14.68
CA GLU A 136 -11.36 25.93 14.87
C GLU A 136 -12.01 25.33 16.11
N VAL A 137 -13.09 24.56 15.88
CA VAL A 137 -13.78 23.84 16.94
C VAL A 137 -12.90 22.65 17.34
N SER A 138 -12.37 22.68 18.57
CA SER A 138 -11.58 21.56 19.09
C SER A 138 -12.40 20.28 19.12
N PHE A 139 -12.02 19.29 18.33
CA PHE A 139 -12.62 17.97 18.35
C PHE A 139 -12.08 17.18 19.55
N ASN A 140 -12.96 16.87 20.51
CA ASN A 140 -12.64 15.97 21.62
C ASN A 140 -13.41 14.67 21.47
N LYS A 141 -12.70 13.59 21.14
CA LYS A 141 -13.29 12.25 21.03
C LYS A 141 -13.70 11.77 22.42
N LEU A 142 -14.98 11.43 22.59
CA LEU A 142 -15.51 10.81 23.81
C LEU A 142 -14.99 9.37 23.93
N ARG A 143 -14.10 9.11 24.90
CA ARG A 143 -13.47 7.78 25.08
C ARG A 143 -14.46 6.67 25.45
N ASN A 144 -15.63 7.02 25.95
CA ASN A 144 -16.67 6.06 26.34
C ASN A 144 -17.56 5.60 25.17
N THR A 145 -17.38 6.15 23.96
CA THR A 145 -18.12 5.72 22.76
C THR A 145 -17.29 4.84 21.84
N ASP A 146 -16.08 4.44 22.26
CA ASP A 146 -15.28 3.50 21.50
C ASP A 146 -15.99 2.14 21.44
N LEU A 147 -16.41 1.77 20.23
CA LEU A 147 -17.00 0.46 19.96
C LEU A 147 -15.94 -0.63 20.26
N PRO A 148 -16.33 -1.74 20.90
CA PRO A 148 -15.44 -2.89 21.04
C PRO A 148 -15.00 -3.36 19.64
N GLY A 149 -13.70 -3.32 19.38
CA GLY A 149 -13.12 -3.60 18.06
C GLY A 149 -12.85 -2.39 17.18
N ALA A 150 -13.14 -1.16 17.61
CA ALA A 150 -12.71 0.06 16.90
C ALA A 150 -11.16 0.19 16.85
N SER A 151 -10.47 -0.42 17.82
CA SER A 151 -9.01 -0.59 17.85
C SER A 151 -8.51 -1.85 17.15
N ALA A 152 -9.41 -2.80 16.80
CA ALA A 152 -9.06 -3.92 15.95
C ALA A 152 -8.95 -3.38 14.52
N GLY A 153 -7.76 -2.90 14.17
CA GLY A 153 -7.49 -2.26 12.89
C GLY A 153 -8.03 -3.08 11.72
N LEU A 154 -8.41 -2.41 10.63
CA LEU A 154 -8.86 -3.06 9.40
C LEU A 154 -7.77 -3.92 8.74
N ALA A 155 -6.56 -3.87 9.28
CA ALA A 155 -5.43 -4.69 8.89
C ALA A 155 -5.75 -6.19 9.04
N PRO A 156 -5.17 -7.01 8.15
CA PRO A 156 -5.31 -8.44 8.27
C PRO A 156 -4.63 -8.92 9.55
N ASP A 157 -5.30 -9.82 10.26
CA ASP A 157 -4.76 -10.48 11.45
C ASP A 157 -3.71 -11.51 11.03
N VAL A 158 -2.52 -10.99 10.73
CA VAL A 158 -1.35 -11.77 10.34
C VAL A 158 -0.33 -11.64 11.47
N PRO A 159 -0.14 -12.69 12.29
CA PRO A 159 0.80 -12.66 13.40
C PRO A 159 2.26 -12.60 12.93
N ASP A 160 2.58 -13.28 11.81
CA ASP A 160 3.89 -13.22 11.15
C ASP A 160 3.71 -12.82 9.67
N LEU A 161 3.93 -11.53 9.39
CA LEU A 161 3.80 -10.97 8.05
C LEU A 161 4.80 -11.60 7.07
N HIS A 162 6.02 -11.87 7.53
CA HIS A 162 7.08 -12.43 6.69
C HIS A 162 6.76 -13.86 6.30
N ALA A 163 6.36 -14.72 7.25
CA ALA A 163 5.99 -16.09 6.94
C ALA A 163 4.78 -16.16 5.99
N ALA A 164 3.73 -15.36 6.23
CA ALA A 164 2.54 -15.31 5.39
C ALA A 164 2.84 -14.81 3.97
N ALA A 165 3.64 -13.74 3.86
CA ALA A 165 4.08 -13.21 2.58
C ALA A 165 4.94 -14.23 1.82
N LYS A 166 5.92 -14.86 2.48
CA LYS A 166 6.78 -15.88 1.87
C LYS A 166 5.96 -17.05 1.32
N ALA A 167 5.05 -17.60 2.12
CA ALA A 167 4.22 -18.74 1.73
C ALA A 167 3.37 -18.43 0.48
N SER A 168 2.88 -17.20 0.36
CA SER A 168 2.01 -16.79 -0.74
C SER A 168 2.79 -16.34 -1.99
N LEU A 169 3.91 -15.66 -1.82
CA LEU A 169 4.72 -15.12 -2.92
C LEU A 169 5.62 -16.17 -3.58
N LYS A 170 6.12 -17.15 -2.82
CA LYS A 170 7.01 -18.19 -3.35
C LYS A 170 6.43 -18.92 -4.59
N PRO A 171 5.19 -19.43 -4.59
CA PRO A 171 4.62 -20.08 -5.78
C PRO A 171 4.34 -19.11 -6.93
N LEU A 172 4.11 -17.83 -6.64
CA LEU A 172 3.74 -16.83 -7.64
C LEU A 172 4.96 -16.23 -8.35
N LEU A 173 6.02 -15.97 -7.60
CA LEU A 173 7.13 -15.11 -8.01
C LEU A 173 8.50 -15.77 -7.90
N GLY A 174 8.63 -16.95 -7.29
CA GLY A 174 9.93 -17.56 -7.00
C GLY A 174 10.87 -17.63 -8.21
N GLY A 175 10.38 -18.13 -9.36
CA GLY A 175 11.17 -18.17 -10.59
C GLY A 175 11.42 -16.81 -11.23
N VAL A 176 10.41 -15.94 -11.25
CA VAL A 176 10.47 -14.62 -11.90
C VAL A 176 11.41 -13.67 -11.16
N VAL A 177 11.32 -13.64 -9.82
CA VAL A 177 12.18 -12.79 -8.98
C VAL A 177 13.64 -13.23 -9.07
N MET A 178 13.92 -14.52 -9.19
CA MET A 178 15.31 -15.01 -9.41
C MET A 178 15.89 -14.47 -10.72
N GLN A 179 15.12 -14.48 -11.79
CA GLN A 179 15.54 -13.92 -13.08
C GLN A 179 15.71 -12.40 -13.00
N LEU A 180 14.76 -11.70 -12.36
CA LEU A 180 14.82 -10.25 -12.21
C LEU A 180 15.97 -9.79 -11.30
N ALA A 181 16.30 -10.56 -10.26
CA ALA A 181 17.41 -10.25 -9.36
C ALA A 181 18.78 -10.33 -10.05
N GLN A 182 18.91 -11.10 -11.14
CA GLN A 182 20.11 -11.09 -11.98
C GLN A 182 20.27 -9.76 -12.73
N ALA A 183 19.15 -9.16 -13.15
CA ALA A 183 19.14 -7.89 -13.88
C ALA A 183 19.08 -6.66 -12.96
N SER A 184 18.67 -6.82 -11.70
CA SER A 184 18.46 -5.70 -10.76
C SER A 184 18.90 -6.08 -9.34
N PRO A 185 20.00 -5.49 -8.82
CA PRO A 185 20.55 -5.85 -7.51
C PRO A 185 19.61 -5.52 -6.36
N GLU A 186 18.70 -4.54 -6.53
CA GLU A 186 17.69 -4.15 -5.54
C GLU A 186 16.73 -5.29 -5.16
N LEU A 187 16.58 -6.29 -6.04
CA LEU A 187 15.69 -7.44 -5.84
C LEU A 187 16.37 -8.63 -5.18
N GLN A 188 17.70 -8.59 -4.98
CA GLN A 188 18.45 -9.67 -4.33
C GLN A 188 17.92 -10.04 -2.93
N PRO A 189 17.55 -9.09 -2.05
CA PRO A 189 16.99 -9.44 -0.75
C PRO A 189 15.67 -10.22 -0.86
N LEU A 190 14.82 -9.87 -1.83
CA LEU A 190 13.56 -10.59 -2.06
C LEU A 190 13.82 -11.99 -2.64
N ALA A 191 14.81 -12.13 -3.52
CA ALA A 191 15.22 -13.42 -4.04
C ALA A 191 15.64 -14.36 -2.91
N ILE A 192 16.57 -13.93 -2.04
CA ILE A 192 17.02 -14.70 -0.88
C ILE A 192 15.84 -15.04 0.05
N PHE A 193 14.95 -14.09 0.29
CA PHE A 193 13.77 -14.28 1.13
C PHE A 193 12.84 -15.40 0.59
N LEU A 194 12.71 -15.54 -0.73
CA LEU A 194 11.82 -16.51 -1.38
C LEU A 194 12.43 -17.88 -1.63
N GLN A 195 13.74 -18.07 -1.40
CA GLN A 195 14.39 -19.40 -1.40
C GLN A 195 13.81 -20.29 -0.30
#